data_AF-A0A2G2QW22-F1
#
_entry.id   AF-A0A2G2QW22-F1
#
_cell.length_a   1.000
_cell.length_b   1.000
_cell.length_c   1.000
_cell.angle_alpha   90.00
_cell.angle_beta   90.00
_cell.angle_gamma   90.00
#
_symmetry.space_group_name_H-M   'P 1'
#
loop_
_entity.id
_entity.type
_entity.pdbx_description
1 polymer ?
#
loop_
_entity_poly.entity_id
_entity_poly.type
_entity_poly.pdbx_seq_one_letter_code
_entity_poly.pdbx_strand_id
1 'polypeptide(L)' 'MFLSKGRKHSPEFKRGAIGQIRQPGVSCAQVARELGIASNLLTR' A
#
# COMPACT_ATOMS: atom_id res chain seq x y z
N MET A 1 -23.74 -6.06 -7.21
CA MET A 1 -22.29 -6.36 -7.32
C MET A 1 -21.58 -5.16 -7.94
N PHE A 2 -21.38 -4.08 -7.18
CA PHE A 2 -20.88 -2.84 -7.75
C PHE A 2 -19.35 -2.82 -7.64
N LEU A 3 -18.67 -3.01 -8.78
CA LEU A 3 -17.26 -2.64 -8.93
C LEU A 3 -17.15 -1.15 -8.65
N SER A 4 -16.80 -0.82 -7.41
CA SER A 4 -16.53 0.53 -6.96
C SER A 4 -15.40 1.12 -7.79
N LYS A 5 -15.70 2.22 -8.49
CA LYS A 5 -14.82 2.96 -9.40
C LYS A 5 -13.62 3.61 -8.67
N GLY A 6 -12.71 2.78 -8.18
CA GLY A 6 -11.43 3.18 -7.61
C GLY A 6 -10.36 2.18 -8.02
N ARG A 7 -9.87 2.28 -9.25
CA ARG A 7 -8.62 1.62 -9.63
C ARG A 7 -7.54 2.15 -8.70
N LYS A 8 -7.12 1.39 -7.67
CA LYS A 8 -5.89 1.59 -6.88
C LYS A 8 -5.76 0.46 -5.86
N HIS A 9 -5.10 -0.61 -6.29
CA HIS A 9 -4.59 -1.75 -5.51
C HIS A 9 -5.63 -2.64 -4.78
N SER A 10 -5.46 -3.95 -4.92
CA SER A 10 -6.26 -4.95 -4.22
C SER A 10 -6.07 -4.85 -2.70
N PRO A 11 -7.07 -5.12 -1.86
CA PRO A 11 -6.91 -5.13 -0.40
C PRO A 11 -5.79 -6.07 0.09
N GLU A 12 -5.52 -7.17 -0.62
CA GLU A 12 -4.40 -8.08 -0.37
C GLU A 12 -3.05 -7.39 -0.56
N PHE A 13 -2.94 -6.57 -1.61
CA PHE A 13 -1.76 -5.78 -1.88
C PHE A 13 -1.52 -4.72 -0.79
N LYS A 14 -2.59 -4.07 -0.32
CA LYS A 14 -2.52 -3.13 0.81
C LYS A 14 -2.04 -3.84 2.08
N ARG A 15 -2.56 -5.05 2.38
CA ARG A 15 -2.12 -5.85 3.54
C ARG A 15 -0.65 -6.25 3.45
N GLY A 16 -0.18 -6.67 2.27
CA GLY A 16 1.23 -6.98 2.03
C GLY A 16 2.13 -5.77 2.30
N ALA A 17 1.77 -4.61 1.74
CA ALA A 17 2.52 -3.38 1.92
C ALA A 17 2.54 -2.89 3.38
N ILE A 18 1.41 -2.97 4.09
CA ILE A 18 1.33 -2.65 5.53
C ILE A 18 2.17 -3.62 6.35
N GLY A 19 2.16 -4.92 6.02
CA GLY A 19 3.00 -5.92 6.68
C GLY A 19 4.49 -5.62 6.57
N GLN A 20 4.92 -5.07 5.44
CA GLN A 20 6.29 -4.66 5.20
C GLN A 20 6.65 -3.38 5.97
N ILE A 21 5.78 -2.37 5.98
CA ILE A 21 5.95 -1.13 6.75
C ILE A 21 6.04 -1.38 8.26
N ARG A 22 5.32 -2.38 8.76
CA ARG A 22 5.24 -2.68 10.19
C ARG A 22 6.55 -3.28 10.74
N GLN A 23 7.52 -3.58 9.88
CA GLN A 23 8.85 -4.00 10.30
C GLN A 23 9.66 -2.80 10.82
N PRO A 24 10.36 -2.94 11.95
CA PRO A 24 11.20 -1.87 12.48
C PRO A 24 12.31 -1.52 11.48
N GLY A 25 12.41 -0.24 11.12
CA GLY A 25 13.39 0.27 10.15
C GLY A 25 12.86 0.39 8.71
N VAL A 26 11.62 -0.01 8.43
CA VAL A 26 11.01 0.15 7.10
C VAL A 26 10.23 1.45 7.03
N SER A 27 10.56 2.30 6.05
CA SER A 27 9.85 3.56 5.81
C SER A 27 8.69 3.37 4.82
N CYS A 28 7.51 3.92 5.13
CA CYS A 28 6.36 3.97 4.21
C CYS A 28 6.74 4.50 2.83
N ALA A 29 7.59 5.52 2.76
CA ALA A 29 8.01 6.13 1.50
C ALA A 29 8.90 5.18 0.68
N GLN A 30 9.71 4.36 1.35
CA GLN A 30 10.56 3.36 0.71
C GLN A 30 9.70 2.24 0.13
N VAL A 31 8.81 1.65 0.93
CA VAL A 31 7.89 0.60 0.49
C VAL A 31 7.00 1.09 -0.66
N ALA A 32 6.53 2.34 -0.59
CA ALA A 32 5.75 2.94 -1.68
C ALA A 32 6.55 3.06 -2.98
N ARG A 33 7.82 3.48 -2.90
CA ARG A 33 8.75 3.53 -4.05
C ARG A 33 9.01 2.15 -4.63
N GLU A 34 9.28 1.16 -3.79
CA GLU A 34 9.56 -0.22 -4.20
C GLU A 34 8.34 -0.86 -4.88
N LEU A 35 7.14 -0.57 -4.37
CA LEU A 35 5.89 -1.08 -4.91
C LEU A 35 5.35 -0.25 -6.09
N GLY A 36 5.98 0.88 -6.43
CA GLY A 36 5.53 1.78 -7.49
C GLY A 36 4.18 2.45 -7.19
N ILE A 37 3.84 2.60 -5.91
CA ILE A 37 2.55 3.14 -5.46
C ILE A 37 2.74 4.50 -4.78
N ALA A 38 1.68 5.30 -4.75
CA ALA A 38 1.70 6.52 -3.97
C ALA A 38 1.77 6.17 -2.47
N SER A 39 2.70 6.76 -1.71
CA SER A 39 2.80 6.59 -0.25
C SER A 39 1.51 6.95 0.49
N ASN A 40 0.72 7.84 -0.09
CA ASN A 40 -0.61 8.22 0.40
C ASN A 40 -1.63 7.07 0.42
N LEU A 41 -1.36 5.95 -0.28
CA LEU A 41 -2.16 4.71 -0.20
C LEU A 41 -1.85 3.88 1.05
N LEU A 42 -0.67 4.08 1.63
CA LEU A 42 -0.20 3.35 2.81
C LEU A 42 -0.55 4.10 4.11
N THR A 43 -0.81 5.40 4.02
CA THR A 43 -1.05 6.29 5.17
C THR A 43 -2.51 6.67 5.39
N ARG A 44 -3.49 5.86 4.97
CA ARG A 44 -4.91 6.08 5.32
C ARG A 44 -5.72 4.80 5.48
#